data_AF-A0A920S7Q9-F1
#
_entry.id   AF-A0A920S7Q9-F1
#
_cell.length_a   1.000
_cell.length_b   1.000
_cell.length_c   1.000
_cell.angle_alpha   90.00
_cell.angle_beta   90.00
_cell.angle_gamma   90.00
#
_symmetry.space_group_name_H-M   'P 1'
#
loop_
_entity.id
_entity.type
_entity.pdbx_description
1 polymer ?
#
loop_
_entity_poly.entity_id
_entity_poly.type
_entity_poly.pdbx_seq_one_letter_code
_entity_poly.pdbx_strand_id
1 'polypeptide(L)'
;MELSIANAAKILEFSIDRGWLQGDLRLAEVAGEGNMNRTLRIVTDADSIVLKQSVPFVAKYPDIPAPIDRDHVEAAFYQALEGLPLTTKMPKFLGHAPEHHLLALEDLGPASDCTDAYSTMAI
;
A
#
# COMPACT_ATOMS: atom_id res chain seq x y z
N MET A 1 -18.20 8.31 -8.46
CA MET A 1 -17.98 6.86 -8.58
C MET A 1 -16.84 6.53 -7.64
N GLU A 2 -17.07 5.63 -6.69
CA GLU A 2 -16.08 5.32 -5.65
C GLU A 2 -14.85 4.64 -6.27
N LEU A 3 -13.66 5.17 -6.00
CA LEU A 3 -12.39 4.62 -6.47
C LEU A 3 -12.05 3.39 -5.61
N SER A 4 -11.79 2.24 -6.24
CA SER A 4 -11.43 1.02 -5.54
C SER A 4 -10.23 0.35 -6.19
N ILE A 5 -9.32 -0.15 -5.36
CA ILE A 5 -8.17 -0.94 -5.83
C ILE A 5 -8.58 -2.27 -6.48
N ALA A 6 -9.84 -2.70 -6.35
CA ALA A 6 -10.36 -3.84 -7.11
C ALA A 6 -10.51 -3.54 -8.61
N ASN A 7 -10.50 -2.27 -9.03
CA ASN A 7 -10.53 -1.86 -10.42
C ASN A 7 -9.14 -1.37 -10.87
N ALA A 8 -8.32 -2.31 -11.33
CA ALA A 8 -6.92 -2.07 -11.71
C ALA A 8 -6.74 -0.95 -12.75
N ALA A 9 -7.66 -0.82 -13.72
CA ALA A 9 -7.57 0.20 -14.75
C ALA A 9 -7.78 1.63 -14.18
N LYS A 10 -8.85 1.82 -13.40
CA LYS A 10 -9.14 3.13 -12.80
C LYS A 10 -8.12 3.55 -11.76
N ILE A 11 -7.63 2.59 -10.96
CA ILE A 11 -6.65 2.89 -9.93
C ILE A 11 -5.28 3.21 -10.53
N LEU A 12 -4.92 2.59 -11.67
CA LEU A 12 -3.73 2.94 -12.43
C LEU A 12 -3.83 4.38 -12.96
N GLU A 13 -4.92 4.71 -13.66
CA GLU A 13 -5.17 6.07 -14.19
C GLU A 13 -5.05 7.11 -13.07
N PHE A 14 -5.74 6.87 -11.94
CA PHE A 14 -5.64 7.73 -10.76
C PHE A 14 -4.22 7.86 -10.22
N SER A 15 -3.46 6.76 -10.17
CA SER A 15 -2.08 6.76 -9.66
C SER A 15 -1.13 7.53 -10.58
N ILE A 16 -1.35 7.47 -11.89
CA ILE A 16 -0.62 8.27 -12.89
C ILE A 16 -0.96 9.75 -12.75
N ASP A 17 -2.25 10.09 -12.63
CA ASP A 17 -2.70 11.47 -12.45
C ASP A 17 -2.16 12.11 -11.16
N ARG A 18 -1.95 11.30 -10.12
CA ARG A 18 -1.31 11.71 -8.85
C ARG A 18 0.20 11.84 -8.94
N GLY A 19 0.81 11.36 -10.02
CA GLY A 19 2.26 11.28 -10.17
C GLY A 19 2.92 10.23 -9.27
N TRP A 20 2.16 9.26 -8.76
CA TRP A 20 2.67 8.18 -7.94
C TRP A 20 3.30 7.06 -8.77
N LEU A 21 2.86 6.92 -10.01
CA LEU A 21 3.25 5.86 -10.94
C LEU A 21 3.28 6.41 -12.37
N GLN A 22 3.98 5.75 -13.28
CA GLN A 22 4.04 6.11 -14.70
C GLN A 22 4.05 4.84 -15.54
N GLY A 23 3.76 4.95 -16.84
CA GLY A 23 3.86 3.84 -17.78
C GLY A 23 2.59 3.00 -17.89
N ASP A 24 2.69 1.93 -18.69
CA ASP A 24 1.57 1.05 -19.04
C ASP A 24 1.50 -0.17 -18.11
N LEU A 25 0.28 -0.59 -17.78
CA LEU A 25 0.05 -1.73 -16.89
C LEU A 25 0.71 -3.01 -17.40
N ARG A 26 1.53 -3.63 -16.56
CA ARG A 26 2.07 -4.98 -16.78
C ARG A 26 1.41 -6.00 -15.88
N LEU A 27 1.19 -5.64 -14.63
CA LEU A 27 0.66 -6.54 -13.60
C LEU A 27 -0.11 -5.75 -12.55
N ALA A 28 -1.20 -6.33 -12.07
CA ALA A 28 -1.90 -5.91 -10.88
C ALA A 28 -2.22 -7.15 -10.04
N GLU A 29 -1.68 -7.24 -8.84
CA GLU A 29 -1.82 -8.41 -7.97
C GLU A 29 -2.02 -8.01 -6.50
N VAL A 30 -2.60 -8.91 -5.70
CA VAL A 30 -2.76 -8.66 -4.27
C VAL A 30 -1.38 -8.62 -3.61
N ALA A 31 -1.08 -7.53 -2.90
CA ALA A 31 0.21 -7.34 -2.24
C ALA A 31 0.18 -7.92 -0.80
N GLY A 32 0.01 -9.23 -0.71
CA GLY A 32 0.01 -9.98 0.56
C GLY A 32 -1.36 -10.16 1.22
N GLU A 33 -1.44 -11.12 2.14
CA GLU A 33 -2.67 -11.46 2.90
C GLU A 33 -2.86 -10.57 4.14
N GLY A 34 -2.73 -9.26 3.99
CA GLY A 34 -2.88 -8.32 5.10
C GLY A 34 -4.23 -8.47 5.81
N ASN A 35 -4.23 -8.44 7.15
CA ASN A 35 -5.47 -8.61 7.92
C ASN A 35 -6.43 -7.42 7.73
N MET A 36 -5.89 -6.19 7.80
CA MET A 36 -6.69 -4.99 8.02
C MET A 36 -7.17 -4.31 6.73
N ASN A 37 -6.29 -4.13 5.76
CA ASN A 37 -6.55 -3.33 4.56
C ASN A 37 -6.50 -4.22 3.33
N ARG A 38 -7.08 -3.75 2.23
CA ARG A 38 -6.81 -4.35 0.93
C ARG A 38 -5.52 -3.74 0.39
N THR A 39 -4.67 -4.57 -0.19
CA THR A 39 -3.40 -4.12 -0.78
C THR A 39 -3.30 -4.61 -2.22
N LEU A 40 -2.83 -3.74 -3.11
CA LEU A 40 -2.64 -4.03 -4.52
C LEU A 40 -1.25 -3.57 -4.94
N ARG A 41 -0.46 -4.48 -5.50
CA ARG A 41 0.79 -4.19 -6.17
C ARG A 41 0.49 -3.92 -7.63
N ILE A 42 0.95 -2.77 -8.12
CA ILE A 42 0.85 -2.41 -9.54
C ILE A 42 2.26 -2.35 -10.08
N VAL A 43 2.50 -3.09 -11.17
CA VAL A 43 3.74 -3.04 -11.93
C VAL A 43 3.41 -2.52 -13.33
N THR A 44 4.20 -1.55 -13.77
CA THR A 44 4.15 -1.01 -15.13
C THR A 44 5.42 -1.37 -15.89
N ASP A 45 5.57 -0.86 -17.10
CA ASP A 45 6.81 -0.96 -17.85
C ASP A 45 7.90 0.04 -17.41
N ALA A 46 7.57 1.00 -16.55
CA ALA A 46 8.49 2.02 -16.07
C ALA A 46 8.83 1.89 -14.58
N ASP A 47 7.86 1.53 -13.74
CA ASP A 47 7.99 1.51 -12.27
C ASP A 47 6.94 0.58 -11.61
N SER A 48 7.01 0.44 -10.29
CA SER A 48 6.01 -0.27 -9.49
C SER A 48 5.73 0.37 -8.14
N ILE A 49 4.49 0.22 -7.67
CA ILE A 49 4.03 0.74 -6.37
C ILE A 49 3.15 -0.28 -5.65
N VAL A 50 3.00 -0.11 -4.35
CA VAL A 50 1.98 -0.78 -3.54
C VAL A 50 0.96 0.25 -3.09
N LEU A 51 -0.30 -0.04 -3.41
CA LEU A 51 -1.47 0.70 -2.94
C LEU A 51 -2.09 -0.04 -1.76
N LYS A 52 -2.45 0.71 -0.72
CA LYS A 52 -3.09 0.19 0.48
C LYS A 52 -4.37 0.97 0.75
N GLN A 53 -5.52 0.31 0.61
CA GLN A 53 -6.84 0.92 0.78
C GLN A 53 -7.50 0.42 2.07
N SER A 54 -7.86 1.34 2.95
CA SER A 54 -8.67 1.03 4.13
C SER A 54 -10.14 0.84 3.77
N VAL A 55 -10.78 -0.07 4.48
CA VAL A 55 -12.20 -0.44 4.34
C VAL A 55 -12.85 -0.40 5.73
N PRO A 56 -14.18 -0.21 5.88
CA PRO A 56 -14.82 -0.01 7.19
C PRO A 56 -14.91 -1.29 8.06
N PHE A 57 -14.12 -2.31 7.74
CA PHE A 57 -14.02 -3.60 8.40
C PHE A 57 -12.59 -4.13 8.31
N VAL A 58 -12.30 -5.23 9.01
CA VAL A 58 -11.06 -5.98 8.88
C VAL A 58 -11.10 -6.75 7.55
N ALA A 59 -10.24 -6.42 6.59
CA ALA A 59 -10.30 -7.00 5.24
C ALA A 59 -10.34 -8.54 5.21
N LYS A 60 -9.63 -9.20 6.13
CA LYS A 60 -9.64 -10.67 6.31
C LYS A 60 -10.88 -11.20 7.02
N TYR A 61 -11.53 -10.38 7.86
CA TYR A 61 -12.71 -10.75 8.65
C TYR A 61 -13.81 -9.68 8.48
N PRO A 62 -14.57 -9.71 7.37
CA PRO A 62 -15.48 -8.63 7.01
C PRO A 62 -16.58 -8.33 8.02
N ASP A 63 -16.92 -9.30 8.89
CA ASP A 63 -17.91 -9.13 9.96
C ASP A 63 -17.39 -8.28 11.14
N ILE A 64 -16.08 -8.03 11.20
CA ILE A 64 -15.45 -7.22 12.25
C ILE A 64 -15.32 -5.77 11.75
N PRO A 65 -16.11 -4.83 12.29
CA PRO A 65 -16.02 -3.42 11.89
C PRO A 65 -14.67 -2.82 12.33
N ALA A 66 -14.14 -1.91 11.53
CA ALA A 66 -12.89 -1.22 11.81
C ALA A 66 -12.97 0.24 11.35
N PRO A 67 -12.32 1.20 12.06
CA PRO A 67 -12.32 2.60 11.66
C PRO A 67 -11.73 2.77 10.25
N ILE A 68 -12.51 3.34 9.33
CA ILE A 68 -12.09 3.52 7.93
C ILE A 68 -10.94 4.53 7.81
N ASP A 69 -10.94 5.57 8.65
CA ASP A 69 -9.93 6.65 8.69
C ASP A 69 -8.61 6.24 9.34
N ARG A 70 -8.38 4.94 9.57
CA ARG A 70 -7.12 4.43 10.17
C ARG A 70 -5.90 4.68 9.28
N ASP A 71 -6.11 4.83 7.98
CA ASP A 71 -5.10 5.23 7.01
C ASP A 71 -4.48 6.61 7.32
N HIS A 72 -5.22 7.52 7.95
CA HIS A 72 -4.72 8.83 8.36
C HIS A 72 -3.59 8.72 9.39
N VAL A 73 -3.68 7.74 10.30
CA VAL A 73 -2.63 7.49 11.31
C VAL A 73 -1.38 6.95 10.63
N GLU A 74 -1.54 6.06 9.65
CA GLU A 74 -0.40 5.52 8.89
C GLU A 74 0.25 6.61 8.03
N ALA A 75 -0.52 7.45 7.35
CA ALA A 75 0.00 8.61 6.62
C ALA A 75 0.77 9.57 7.54
N ALA A 76 0.19 9.92 8.69
CA ALA A 76 0.82 10.80 9.68
C ALA A 76 2.12 10.19 10.22
N PHE A 77 2.18 8.87 10.40
CA PHE A 77 3.41 8.19 10.79
C PHE A 77 4.52 8.36 9.74
N TYR A 78 4.24 8.10 8.46
CA TYR A 78 5.24 8.29 7.40
C TYR A 78 5.69 9.76 7.29
N GLN A 79 4.76 10.71 7.37
CA GLN A 79 5.08 12.14 7.36
C GLN A 79 5.95 12.55 8.54
N ALA A 80 5.69 12.00 9.74
CA ALA A 80 6.48 12.28 10.94
C ALA A 80 7.92 11.74 10.86
N LEU A 81 8.19 10.78 9.97
CA LEU A 81 9.55 10.28 9.75
C LEU A 81 10.37 11.17 8.82
N GLU A 82 9.75 12.02 8.00
CA GLU A 82 10.45 12.85 7.03
C GLU A 82 11.61 13.65 7.66
N GLY A 83 12.79 13.56 7.04
CA GLY A 83 14.01 14.20 7.53
C GLY A 83 14.73 13.44 8.66
N LEU A 84 14.14 12.39 9.22
CA LEU A 84 14.82 11.53 10.19
C LEU A 84 15.65 10.46 9.47
N PRO A 85 16.79 10.01 10.05
CA PRO A 85 17.60 8.92 9.50
C PRO A 85 16.79 7.64 9.25
N LEU A 86 15.74 7.40 10.05
CA LEU A 86 14.88 6.23 9.96
C LEU A 86 14.11 6.14 8.63
N THR A 87 13.88 7.27 7.94
CA THR A 87 13.21 7.29 6.62
C THR A 87 13.87 6.32 5.63
N THR A 88 15.20 6.19 5.68
CA THR A 88 15.97 5.29 4.80
C THR A 88 15.76 3.80 5.09
N LYS A 89 15.04 3.47 6.17
CA LYS A 89 14.70 2.10 6.58
C LYS A 89 13.22 1.79 6.39
N MET A 90 12.47 2.71 5.80
CA MET A 90 11.05 2.57 5.53
C MET A 90 10.82 2.58 4.01
N PRO A 91 9.73 1.97 3.52
CA PRO A 91 9.28 2.20 2.15
C PRO A 91 9.08 3.70 1.92
N LYS A 92 9.47 4.20 0.75
CA LYS A 92 9.19 5.59 0.38
C LYS A 92 7.67 5.82 0.38
N PHE A 93 7.26 6.87 1.07
CA PHE A 93 5.87 7.35 1.05
C PHE A 93 5.63 8.18 -0.19
N LEU A 94 4.72 7.74 -1.06
CA LEU A 94 4.41 8.42 -2.33
C LEU A 94 3.24 9.39 -2.19
N GLY A 95 2.27 9.05 -1.33
CA GLY A 95 1.20 9.95 -0.97
C GLY A 95 0.01 9.28 -0.31
N HIS A 96 -0.96 10.13 0.04
CA HIS A 96 -2.22 9.77 0.66
C HIS A 96 -3.37 10.48 -0.05
N ALA A 97 -4.42 9.74 -0.38
CA ALA A 97 -5.69 10.24 -0.88
C ALA A 97 -6.78 9.93 0.16
N PRO A 98 -6.99 10.80 1.16
CA PRO A 98 -7.93 10.57 2.26
C PRO A 98 -9.37 10.38 1.78
N GLU A 99 -9.77 11.07 0.71
CA GLU A 99 -11.08 10.94 0.08
C GLU A 99 -11.37 9.54 -0.52
N HIS A 100 -10.34 8.70 -0.63
CA HIS A 100 -10.43 7.32 -1.12
C HIS A 100 -9.87 6.30 -0.12
N HIS A 101 -9.52 6.75 1.08
CA HIS A 101 -8.86 5.96 2.12
C HIS A 101 -7.65 5.17 1.62
N LEU A 102 -6.82 5.82 0.79
CA LEU A 102 -5.82 5.18 -0.05
C LEU A 102 -4.42 5.74 0.20
N LEU A 103 -3.47 4.86 0.46
CA LEU A 103 -2.04 5.16 0.58
C LEU A 103 -1.28 4.57 -0.59
N ALA A 104 -0.27 5.29 -1.08
CA ALA A 104 0.69 4.81 -2.06
C ALA A 104 2.09 4.77 -1.46
N LEU A 105 2.72 3.59 -1.58
CA LEU A 105 4.03 3.28 -1.02
C LEU A 105 4.93 2.69 -2.11
N GLU A 106 6.23 2.81 -1.91
CA GLU A 106 7.25 2.09 -2.67
C GLU A 106 6.96 0.58 -2.71
N ASP A 107 7.07 0.00 -3.90
CA ASP A 107 7.13 -1.45 -4.05
C ASP A 107 8.55 -1.93 -3.75
N LEU A 108 8.71 -2.73 -2.69
CA LEU A 108 9.98 -3.37 -2.35
C LEU A 108 10.27 -4.62 -3.18
N GLY A 109 9.37 -4.95 -4.12
CA GLY A 109 9.42 -6.16 -4.92
C GLY A 109 8.86 -7.38 -4.19
N PRO A 110 9.06 -8.59 -4.74
CA PRO A 110 8.62 -9.83 -4.11
C PRO A 110 9.34 -10.04 -2.77
N ALA A 111 8.58 -10.11 -1.67
CA ALA A 111 9.10 -10.32 -0.33
C ALA A 111 8.27 -11.35 0.44
N SER A 112 8.91 -12.06 1.37
CA SER A 112 8.23 -12.86 2.40
C SER A 112 7.91 -12.00 3.62
N ASP A 113 7.07 -12.49 4.53
CA ASP A 113 6.66 -11.77 5.75
C ASP A 113 7.77 -11.59 6.80
N CYS A 114 9.02 -11.90 6.42
CA CYS A 114 10.21 -11.87 7.26
C CYS A 114 10.06 -12.62 8.60
N THR A 115 9.09 -13.53 8.74
CA THR A 115 8.92 -14.33 9.97
C THR A 115 10.15 -15.19 10.24
N ASP A 116 10.88 -15.55 9.19
CA ASP A 116 12.16 -16.26 9.28
C ASP A 116 13.21 -15.51 10.10
N ALA A 117 13.13 -14.17 10.22
CA ALA A 117 14.04 -13.39 11.07
C ALA A 117 13.87 -13.70 12.57
N TYR A 118 12.74 -14.30 12.96
CA TYR A 118 12.46 -14.76 14.32
C TYR A 118 12.74 -16.25 14.51
N SER A 119 13.12 -16.98 13.46
CA SER A 119 13.49 -18.38 13.54
C SER A 119 14.82 -18.55 14.26
N THR A 120 14.86 -19.40 15.30
CA THR A 120 16.07 -19.68 16.09
C THR A 120 17.09 -20.58 15.36
N MET A 121 16.91 -20.87 14.08
CA MET A 121 17.94 -21.54 13.31
C MET A 121 18.99 -20.51 12.90
N ALA A 122 20.13 -20.55 13.58
CA ALA A 122 21.32 -19.82 13.20
C ALA A 122 21.68 -20.13 11.74
N ILE A 123 21.93 -19.07 10.97
CA ILE A 123 22.60 -19.12 9.66
C ILE A 123 24.02 -19.62 9.86
#